data_AF-A0A847V0J9-F1
#
_entry.id   AF-A0A847V0J9-F1
#
_cell.length_a   1.000
_cell.length_b   1.000
_cell.length_c   1.000
_cell.angle_alpha   90.00
_cell.angle_beta   90.00
_cell.angle_gamma   90.00
#
_symmetry.space_group_name_H-M   'P 1'
#
loop_
_entity.id
_entity.type
_entity.pdbx_description
1 polymer ?
#
loop_
_entity_poly.entity_id
_entity_poly.type
_entity_poly.pdbx_seq_one_letter_code
_entity_poly.pdbx_strand_id
1 'polypeptide(L)'
;MERNYIKFILLSSMALISILAPALGQDGYNLVPADDLLKRIEEGKEVSYDHVIIDGRLDSARLDLDESETGKKIINVPIIIRNSTIKDCVDLNYVMFNKPVYMYNTTFKEHCNMTYSIFKGRADFSHSKFEDNVNFLYTHFAADAFFGRQFFRKMQISGRLISKRMQNLDLLYLMATRYLILPFSTEMAILIAQYSMKN
;
A
#
# COMPACT_ATOMS: atom_id res chain seq x y z
N MET A 1 40.41 33.17 -50.43
CA MET A 1 39.08 33.79 -50.37
C MET A 1 38.04 32.69 -50.23
N GLU A 2 37.68 32.44 -48.97
CA GLU A 2 36.43 31.89 -48.44
C GLU A 2 35.49 31.09 -49.35
N ARG A 3 35.76 29.80 -49.57
CA ARG A 3 34.71 28.94 -50.10
C ARG A 3 34.83 27.44 -49.80
N ASN A 4 35.30 27.03 -48.62
CA ASN A 4 35.38 25.58 -48.32
C ASN A 4 35.20 25.18 -46.83
N TYR A 5 34.66 26.04 -45.97
CA TYR A 5 34.39 25.68 -44.55
C TYR A 5 32.91 25.45 -44.22
N ILE A 6 31.98 25.69 -45.15
CA ILE A 6 30.53 25.56 -44.90
C ILE A 6 30.01 24.14 -45.21
N LYS A 7 30.82 23.25 -45.81
CA LYS A 7 30.39 21.89 -46.17
C LYS A 7 30.56 20.82 -45.08
N PHE A 8 30.97 21.18 -43.86
CA PHE A 8 31.20 20.21 -42.77
C PHE A 8 30.32 20.38 -41.52
N ILE A 9 29.31 21.25 -41.52
CA ILE A 9 28.42 21.47 -40.35
C ILE A 9 26.96 21.04 -40.63
N LEU A 10 26.66 20.43 -41.78
CA LEU A 10 25.31 20.00 -42.15
C LEU A 10 25.07 18.48 -42.02
N LEU A 11 25.82 17.80 -41.15
CA LEU A 11 25.65 16.35 -40.89
C LEU A 11 25.47 16.02 -39.39
N SER A 12 24.87 16.92 -38.60
CA SER A 12 24.54 16.64 -37.19
C SER A 12 23.08 16.84 -36.80
N SER A 13 22.18 17.11 -37.74
CA SER A 13 20.74 17.08 -37.46
C SER A 13 20.14 15.78 -37.98
N MET A 14 20.41 14.67 -37.27
CA MET A 14 19.44 13.58 -37.20
C MET A 14 18.17 14.17 -36.59
N ALA A 15 17.29 14.72 -37.44
CA ALA A 15 15.92 14.95 -37.07
C ALA A 15 15.28 13.57 -36.93
N LEU A 16 15.34 13.03 -35.72
CA LEU A 16 14.46 11.96 -35.29
C LEU A 16 13.06 12.53 -35.40
N ILE A 17 12.36 12.24 -36.51
CA ILE A 17 10.94 12.49 -36.63
C ILE A 17 10.30 11.51 -35.64
N SER A 18 10.15 11.95 -34.39
CA SER A 18 9.23 11.32 -33.47
C SER A 18 7.84 11.48 -34.08
N ILE A 19 7.32 10.37 -34.59
CA ILE A 19 5.93 10.30 -35.03
C ILE A 19 5.08 10.50 -33.78
N LEU A 20 4.73 11.76 -33.54
CA LEU A 20 3.64 12.14 -32.66
C LEU A 20 2.37 11.68 -33.38
N ALA A 21 1.85 10.51 -33.02
CA ALA A 21 0.49 10.15 -33.35
C ALA A 21 -0.42 10.72 -32.24
N PRO A 22 -1.29 11.71 -32.50
CA PRO A 22 -2.38 12.00 -31.61
C PRO A 22 -3.58 11.14 -32.03
N ALA A 23 -4.02 10.22 -31.18
CA ALA A 23 -5.33 9.59 -31.33
C ALA A 23 -5.93 9.26 -29.96
N LEU A 24 -6.53 10.31 -29.40
CA LEU A 24 -7.68 10.37 -28.48
C LEU A 24 -8.32 9.03 -28.07
N GLY A 25 -8.40 8.80 -26.74
CA GLY A 25 -9.25 7.76 -26.16
C GLY A 25 -9.27 7.70 -24.63
N GLN A 26 -10.18 8.48 -24.04
CA GLN A 26 -10.89 8.25 -22.76
C GLN A 26 -10.08 8.41 -21.45
N ASP A 27 -10.76 8.81 -20.38
CA ASP A 27 -10.26 8.82 -19.01
C ASP A 27 -9.80 7.40 -18.60
N GLY A 28 -8.59 7.03 -18.98
CA GLY A 28 -8.08 5.66 -18.96
C GLY A 28 -6.93 5.56 -17.99
N TYR A 29 -7.18 4.94 -16.84
CA TYR A 29 -6.11 4.55 -15.93
C TYR A 29 -5.10 3.64 -16.66
N ASN A 30 -3.81 3.84 -16.42
CA ASN A 30 -2.77 2.95 -16.93
C ASN A 30 -2.91 1.57 -16.27
N LEU A 31 -3.02 0.51 -17.08
CA LEU A 31 -3.05 -0.87 -16.61
C LEU A 31 -1.63 -1.34 -16.30
N VAL A 32 -1.40 -1.83 -15.09
CA VAL A 32 -0.11 -2.37 -14.62
C VAL A 32 -0.32 -3.82 -14.19
N PRO A 33 0.34 -4.79 -14.81
CA PRO A 33 0.35 -6.16 -14.32
C PRO A 33 0.91 -6.24 -12.90
N ALA A 34 0.25 -6.98 -12.02
CA ALA A 34 0.71 -7.27 -10.66
C ALA A 34 2.11 -7.91 -10.65
N ASP A 35 2.43 -8.69 -11.68
CA ASP A 35 3.73 -9.35 -11.84
C ASP A 35 4.88 -8.34 -11.99
N ASP A 36 4.65 -7.18 -12.62
CA ASP A 36 5.66 -6.12 -12.71
C ASP A 36 5.95 -5.50 -11.34
N LEU A 37 4.93 -5.42 -10.48
CA LEU A 37 5.09 -5.00 -9.10
C LEU A 37 5.89 -6.04 -8.30
N LEU A 38 5.51 -7.32 -8.38
CA LEU A 38 6.20 -8.41 -7.69
C LEU A 38 7.67 -8.50 -8.11
N LYS A 39 7.94 -8.41 -9.42
CA LYS A 39 9.30 -8.41 -9.96
C LYS A 39 10.15 -7.25 -9.41
N ARG A 40 9.58 -6.04 -9.28
CA ARG A 40 10.29 -4.91 -8.65
C ARG A 40 10.68 -5.21 -7.21
N ILE A 41 9.81 -5.88 -6.46
CA ILE A 41 10.10 -6.30 -5.08
C ILE A 41 11.29 -7.26 -5.05
N GLU A 42 11.27 -8.31 -5.89
CA GLU A 42 12.36 -9.30 -5.97
C GLU A 42 13.69 -8.67 -6.41
N GLU A 43 13.64 -7.73 -7.35
CA GLU A 43 14.82 -7.00 -7.83
C GLU A 43 15.31 -5.94 -6.82
N GLY A 44 14.67 -5.80 -5.65
CA GLY A 44 15.04 -4.79 -4.65
C GLY A 44 14.81 -3.35 -5.12
N LYS A 45 13.93 -3.15 -6.10
CA LYS A 45 13.57 -1.82 -6.63
C LYS A 45 12.36 -1.25 -5.91
N GLU A 46 12.34 0.08 -5.81
CA GLU A 46 11.17 0.78 -5.30
C GLU A 46 9.92 0.48 -6.15
N VAL A 47 8.82 0.18 -5.45
CA VAL A 47 7.48 0.09 -6.02
C VAL A 47 6.83 1.44 -5.83
N SER A 48 6.59 2.15 -6.94
CA SER A 48 5.94 3.46 -6.93
C SER A 48 4.96 3.56 -8.11
N TYR A 49 3.67 3.61 -7.79
CA TYR A 49 2.58 3.72 -8.75
C TYR A 49 1.59 4.79 -8.30
N ASP A 50 1.12 5.60 -9.23
CA ASP A 50 0.12 6.64 -9.00
C ASP A 50 -0.88 6.68 -10.17
N HIS A 51 -2.17 6.75 -9.88
CA HIS A 51 -3.25 6.76 -10.88
C HIS A 51 -3.23 5.56 -11.85
N VAL A 52 -3.03 4.34 -11.33
CA VAL A 52 -3.02 3.11 -12.14
C VAL A 52 -4.11 2.11 -11.73
N ILE A 53 -4.38 1.16 -12.62
CA ILE A 53 -5.09 -0.08 -12.31
C ILE A 53 -4.08 -1.20 -12.27
N ILE A 54 -3.88 -1.81 -11.10
CA ILE A 54 -3.08 -3.02 -10.93
C ILE A 54 -3.97 -4.23 -11.17
N ASP A 55 -3.58 -5.05 -12.14
CA ASP A 55 -4.35 -6.21 -12.63
C ASP A 55 -3.57 -7.49 -12.42
N GLY A 56 -4.22 -8.53 -11.90
CA GLY A 56 -3.58 -9.75 -11.45
C GLY A 56 -3.42 -9.82 -9.93
N ARG A 57 -3.26 -11.05 -9.43
CA ARG A 57 -3.13 -11.34 -8.00
C ARG A 57 -1.77 -10.89 -7.46
N LEU A 58 -1.80 -10.09 -6.40
CA LEU A 58 -0.63 -9.81 -5.57
C LEU A 58 -0.52 -10.90 -4.51
N ASP A 59 0.45 -11.79 -4.63
CA ASP A 59 0.59 -12.96 -3.75
C ASP A 59 2.06 -13.10 -3.32
N SER A 60 2.30 -12.94 -2.01
CA SER A 60 3.63 -13.05 -1.43
C SER A 60 4.22 -14.44 -1.58
N ALA A 61 3.42 -15.50 -1.71
CA ALA A 61 3.90 -16.86 -1.90
C ALA A 61 4.71 -17.01 -3.21
N ARG A 62 4.45 -16.14 -4.20
CA ARG A 62 5.12 -16.11 -5.50
C ARG A 62 6.50 -15.45 -5.49
N LEU A 63 6.84 -14.73 -4.42
CA LEU A 63 8.10 -14.00 -4.30
C LEU A 63 9.24 -14.91 -3.81
N ASP A 64 10.38 -14.89 -4.49
CA ASP A 64 11.62 -15.48 -3.99
C ASP A 64 12.44 -14.43 -3.22
N LEU A 65 12.34 -14.45 -1.88
CA LEU A 65 12.92 -13.44 -0.98
C LEU A 65 13.51 -14.09 0.26
N ASP A 66 14.47 -13.41 0.87
CA ASP A 66 15.00 -13.78 2.19
C ASP A 66 13.90 -13.86 3.24
N GLU A 67 14.04 -14.79 4.17
CA GLU A 67 13.13 -14.97 5.30
C GLU A 67 13.76 -14.48 6.60
N SER A 68 12.93 -13.92 7.49
CA SER A 68 13.32 -13.63 8.87
C SER A 68 13.53 -14.91 9.68
N GLU A 69 14.11 -14.79 10.88
CA GLU A 69 14.22 -15.90 11.85
C GLU A 69 12.87 -16.58 12.17
N THR A 70 11.75 -15.89 11.94
CA THR A 70 10.40 -16.42 12.14
C THR A 70 9.73 -16.93 10.87
N GLY A 71 10.49 -17.17 9.79
CA GLY A 71 10.00 -17.68 8.50
C GLY A 71 9.20 -16.67 7.66
N LYS A 72 9.14 -15.39 8.05
CA LYS A 72 8.44 -14.35 7.29
C LYS A 72 9.27 -13.85 6.13
N LYS A 73 8.71 -13.81 4.92
CA LYS A 73 9.36 -13.17 3.76
C LYS A 73 9.63 -11.71 4.04
N ILE A 74 10.86 -11.26 3.75
CA ILE A 74 11.30 -9.91 4.03
C ILE A 74 11.15 -9.04 2.79
N ILE A 75 10.29 -8.03 2.87
CA ILE A 75 10.23 -6.96 1.88
C ILE A 75 11.00 -5.76 2.42
N ASN A 76 12.11 -5.45 1.75
CA ASN A 76 13.04 -4.40 2.17
C ASN A 76 13.04 -3.15 1.26
N VAL A 77 12.01 -3.02 0.42
CA VAL A 77 11.77 -1.85 -0.43
C VAL A 77 10.49 -1.13 0.01
N PRO A 78 10.40 0.20 -0.15
CA PRO A 78 9.13 0.89 0.07
C PRO A 78 8.12 0.47 -1.00
N ILE A 79 6.86 0.31 -0.57
CA ILE A 79 5.73 0.08 -1.47
C ILE A 79 4.85 1.32 -1.43
N ILE A 80 4.73 1.98 -2.57
CA ILE A 80 3.99 3.23 -2.72
C ILE A 80 3.00 3.07 -3.87
N ILE A 81 1.71 3.00 -3.54
CA ILE A 81 0.60 2.89 -4.48
C ILE A 81 -0.40 3.97 -4.07
N ARG A 82 -0.70 4.91 -4.97
CA ARG A 82 -1.59 6.05 -4.66
C ARG A 82 -2.65 6.22 -5.74
N ASN A 83 -3.83 6.68 -5.35
CA ASN A 83 -4.93 7.02 -6.27
C ASN A 83 -5.22 5.91 -7.29
N SER A 84 -5.08 4.65 -6.88
CA SER A 84 -5.03 3.50 -7.78
C SER A 84 -6.13 2.48 -7.44
N THR A 85 -6.32 1.51 -8.32
CA THR A 85 -7.20 0.36 -8.07
C THR A 85 -6.39 -0.92 -8.17
N ILE A 86 -6.56 -1.84 -7.22
CA ILE A 86 -6.06 -3.22 -7.30
C ILE A 86 -7.27 -4.11 -7.57
N LYS A 87 -7.29 -4.73 -8.74
CA LYS A 87 -8.47 -5.42 -9.28
C LYS A 87 -8.70 -6.81 -8.70
N ASP A 88 -7.64 -7.52 -8.33
CA ASP A 88 -7.73 -8.89 -7.85
C ASP A 88 -7.32 -9.02 -6.37
N CYS A 89 -7.32 -10.25 -5.86
CA CYS A 89 -6.93 -10.56 -4.49
C CYS A 89 -5.52 -10.07 -4.16
N VAL A 90 -5.36 -9.63 -2.92
CA VAL A 90 -4.05 -9.31 -2.32
C VAL A 90 -3.80 -10.27 -1.18
N ASP A 91 -2.87 -11.21 -1.35
CA ASP A 91 -2.37 -12.07 -0.29
C ASP A 91 -0.93 -11.71 0.05
N LEU A 92 -0.78 -10.93 1.12
CA LEU A 92 0.51 -10.51 1.67
C LEU A 92 0.60 -10.98 3.14
N ASN A 93 0.17 -12.22 3.38
CA ASN A 93 0.27 -12.88 4.67
C ASN A 93 1.72 -13.29 4.99
N TYR A 94 2.04 -13.40 6.29
CA TYR A 94 3.35 -13.84 6.76
C TYR A 94 4.54 -13.04 6.18
N VAL A 95 4.35 -11.74 5.93
CA VAL A 95 5.37 -10.84 5.37
C VAL A 95 5.92 -9.89 6.44
N MET A 96 7.22 -9.62 6.42
CA MET A 96 7.86 -8.55 7.19
C MET A 96 8.23 -7.37 6.27
N PHE A 97 7.48 -6.27 6.39
CA PHE A 97 7.76 -5.01 5.69
C PHE A 97 8.73 -4.15 6.50
N ASN A 98 10.01 -4.16 6.11
CA ASN A 98 11.06 -3.38 6.77
C ASN A 98 11.03 -1.88 6.40
N LYS A 99 10.37 -1.54 5.28
CA LYS A 99 10.21 -0.17 4.78
C LYS A 99 8.74 0.25 4.80
N PRO A 100 8.45 1.55 4.62
CA PRO A 100 7.08 2.03 4.61
C PRO A 100 6.21 1.40 3.51
N VAL A 101 4.93 1.22 3.83
CA VAL A 101 3.89 0.77 2.89
C VAL A 101 2.81 1.85 2.84
N TYR A 102 2.71 2.53 1.71
CA TYR A 102 1.73 3.57 1.45
C TYR A 102 0.81 3.11 0.33
N MET A 103 -0.43 2.79 0.69
CA MET A 103 -1.49 2.45 -0.24
C MET A 103 -2.65 3.45 -0.05
N TYR A 104 -2.34 4.74 -0.21
CA TYR A 104 -3.26 5.86 0.05
C TYR A 104 -4.29 6.00 -1.08
N ASN A 105 -5.55 6.29 -0.74
CA ASN A 105 -6.64 6.47 -1.70
C ASN A 105 -6.68 5.35 -2.77
N THR A 106 -6.45 4.11 -2.34
CA THR A 106 -6.40 2.93 -3.21
C THR A 106 -7.66 2.11 -3.02
N THR A 107 -8.27 1.65 -4.12
CA THR A 107 -9.43 0.75 -4.08
C THR A 107 -8.97 -0.69 -4.25
N PHE A 108 -9.23 -1.52 -3.25
CA PHE A 108 -9.06 -2.98 -3.29
C PHE A 108 -10.40 -3.59 -3.66
N LYS A 109 -10.49 -4.20 -4.85
CA LYS A 109 -11.74 -4.75 -5.38
C LYS A 109 -12.12 -6.07 -4.71
N GLU A 110 -11.13 -6.92 -4.48
CA GLU A 110 -11.31 -8.27 -3.95
C GLU A 110 -10.69 -8.42 -2.55
N HIS A 111 -10.72 -9.65 -2.03
CA HIS A 111 -10.16 -10.03 -0.73
C HIS A 111 -8.71 -9.54 -0.52
N CYS A 112 -8.43 -9.00 0.66
CA CYS A 112 -7.10 -8.55 1.07
C CYS A 112 -6.66 -9.20 2.39
N ASN A 113 -5.54 -9.92 2.36
CA ASN A 113 -4.99 -10.69 3.47
C ASN A 113 -3.61 -10.19 3.88
N MET A 114 -3.48 -9.79 5.14
CA MET A 114 -2.24 -9.34 5.77
C MET A 114 -1.96 -10.11 7.06
N THR A 115 -2.59 -11.27 7.21
CA THR A 115 -2.56 -12.09 8.44
C THR A 115 -1.13 -12.48 8.81
N TYR A 116 -0.77 -12.39 10.10
CA TYR A 116 0.58 -12.64 10.63
C TYR A 116 1.71 -11.73 10.10
N SER A 117 1.41 -10.69 9.32
CA SER A 117 2.45 -9.81 8.77
C SER A 117 2.94 -8.78 9.80
N ILE A 118 4.12 -8.22 9.56
CA ILE A 118 4.76 -7.22 10.43
C ILE A 118 5.11 -5.99 9.60
N PHE A 119 4.55 -4.84 9.97
CA PHE A 119 4.91 -3.54 9.41
C PHE A 119 5.90 -2.83 10.35
N LYS A 120 7.20 -2.91 10.03
CA LYS A 120 8.23 -2.17 10.77
C LYS A 120 8.33 -0.71 10.31
N GLY A 121 8.07 -0.45 9.02
CA GLY A 121 7.88 0.88 8.49
C GLY A 121 6.44 1.39 8.70
N ARG A 122 6.24 2.70 8.53
CA ARG A 122 4.89 3.31 8.58
C ARG A 122 3.97 2.63 7.55
N ALA A 123 2.75 2.33 7.97
CA ALA A 123 1.70 1.82 7.09
C ALA A 123 0.61 2.88 6.90
N ASP A 124 0.23 3.19 5.66
CA ASP A 124 -0.80 4.19 5.37
C ASP A 124 -1.80 3.68 4.33
N PHE A 125 -3.00 3.38 4.80
CA PHE A 125 -4.16 2.99 4.02
C PHE A 125 -5.27 4.05 4.13
N SER A 126 -4.91 5.31 4.41
CA SER A 126 -5.89 6.39 4.55
C SER A 126 -6.64 6.61 3.24
N HIS A 127 -7.94 6.90 3.35
CA HIS A 127 -8.87 7.08 2.21
C HIS A 127 -9.06 5.86 1.31
N SER A 128 -8.40 4.73 1.59
CA SER A 128 -8.54 3.52 0.80
C SER A 128 -9.88 2.83 1.05
N LYS A 129 -10.36 2.14 0.01
CA LYS A 129 -11.65 1.46 -0.01
C LYS A 129 -11.41 -0.04 -0.19
N PHE A 130 -12.03 -0.85 0.65
CA PHE A 130 -12.02 -2.30 0.55
C PHE A 130 -13.43 -2.76 0.14
N GLU A 131 -13.56 -3.22 -1.10
CA GLU A 131 -14.84 -3.65 -1.68
C GLU A 131 -15.25 -5.07 -1.28
N ASP A 132 -14.29 -5.87 -0.81
CA ASP A 132 -14.52 -7.18 -0.16
C ASP A 132 -13.85 -7.25 1.23
N ASN A 133 -13.78 -8.44 1.81
CA ASN A 133 -13.24 -8.77 3.12
C ASN A 133 -11.76 -8.42 3.24
N VAL A 134 -11.37 -7.98 4.43
CA VAL A 134 -9.99 -7.62 4.73
C VAL A 134 -9.55 -8.22 6.08
N ASN A 135 -8.41 -8.90 6.07
CA ASN A 135 -7.91 -9.68 7.20
C ASN A 135 -6.55 -9.15 7.67
N PHE A 136 -6.50 -8.67 8.91
CA PHE A 136 -5.28 -8.26 9.61
C PHE A 136 -5.10 -9.03 10.92
N LEU A 137 -5.58 -10.29 10.97
CA LEU A 137 -5.46 -11.13 12.15
C LEU A 137 -3.98 -11.33 12.49
N TYR A 138 -3.61 -11.11 13.74
CA TYR A 138 -2.22 -11.20 14.22
C TYR A 138 -1.21 -10.32 13.46
N THR A 139 -1.64 -9.34 12.68
CA THR A 139 -0.73 -8.37 12.07
C THR A 139 -0.17 -7.44 13.14
N HIS A 140 1.14 -7.18 13.10
CA HIS A 140 1.81 -6.26 14.01
C HIS A 140 2.27 -4.99 13.27
N PHE A 141 1.85 -3.82 13.76
CA PHE A 141 2.34 -2.52 13.29
C PHE A 141 3.31 -1.96 14.34
N ALA A 142 4.62 -2.08 14.07
CA ALA A 142 5.65 -1.58 14.98
C ALA A 142 5.88 -0.06 14.86
N ALA A 143 5.43 0.54 13.75
CA ALA A 143 5.41 1.98 13.50
C ALA A 143 3.97 2.51 13.38
N ASP A 144 3.83 3.79 13.03
CA ASP A 144 2.52 4.42 12.85
C ASP A 144 1.72 3.73 11.73
N ALA A 145 0.42 3.56 11.96
CA ALA A 145 -0.51 2.94 11.03
C ALA A 145 -1.75 3.83 10.87
N PHE A 146 -2.10 4.15 9.62
CA PHE A 146 -3.22 5.03 9.28
C PHE A 146 -4.23 4.28 8.42
N PHE A 147 -5.52 4.41 8.74
CA PHE A 147 -6.61 3.71 8.06
C PHE A 147 -7.80 4.64 7.82
N GLY A 148 -8.50 4.47 6.69
CA GLY A 148 -9.73 5.20 6.39
C GLY A 148 -10.93 4.70 7.23
N ARG A 149 -11.91 5.58 7.48
CA ARG A 149 -13.13 5.25 8.27
C ARG A 149 -13.91 4.01 7.77
N GLN A 150 -13.91 3.75 6.46
CA GLN A 150 -14.66 2.63 5.87
C GLN A 150 -14.03 1.25 6.14
N PHE A 151 -12.76 1.22 6.52
CA PHE A 151 -11.99 0.02 6.80
C PHE A 151 -12.62 -0.85 7.90
N PHE A 152 -13.25 -0.20 8.89
CA PHE A 152 -13.73 -0.88 10.10
C PHE A 152 -15.09 -1.57 9.97
N ARG A 153 -15.81 -1.39 8.85
CA ARG A 153 -17.12 -2.03 8.64
C ARG A 153 -17.02 -3.47 8.12
N LYS A 154 -15.87 -3.86 7.57
CA LYS A 154 -15.64 -5.15 6.88
C LYS A 154 -14.54 -6.02 7.49
N MET A 155 -13.94 -5.59 8.60
CA MET A 155 -12.73 -6.19 9.13
C MET A 155 -13.00 -7.21 10.23
N GLN A 156 -12.36 -8.38 10.14
CA GLN A 156 -12.16 -9.29 11.26
C GLN A 156 -10.82 -8.95 11.93
N ILE A 157 -10.85 -8.67 13.24
CA ILE A 157 -9.66 -8.35 14.03
C ILE A 157 -9.58 -9.28 15.23
N SER A 158 -8.51 -10.06 15.33
CA SER A 158 -8.09 -10.69 16.56
C SER A 158 -6.56 -10.60 16.60
N GLY A 159 -6.06 -9.77 17.51
CA GLY A 159 -4.65 -9.44 17.56
C GLY A 159 -4.39 -8.13 18.29
N ARG A 160 -3.28 -8.10 19.03
CA ARG A 160 -2.84 -6.95 19.83
C ARG A 160 -2.40 -5.83 18.88
N LEU A 161 -3.34 -4.96 18.48
CA LEU A 161 -3.06 -3.70 17.79
C LEU A 161 -2.34 -2.75 18.76
N ILE A 162 -1.02 -2.84 18.83
CA ILE A 162 -0.17 -1.91 19.57
C ILE A 162 0.46 -0.94 18.58
N SER A 163 -0.31 -0.02 18.04
CA SER A 163 0.28 1.20 17.46
C SER A 163 0.39 2.24 18.56
N LYS A 164 1.56 2.90 18.68
CA LYS A 164 1.79 3.97 19.67
C LYS A 164 0.87 5.19 19.46
N ARG A 165 0.30 5.39 18.27
CA ARG A 165 -0.69 6.44 17.97
C ARG A 165 -1.60 6.02 16.81
N MET A 166 -2.71 5.34 17.12
CA MET A 166 -3.85 5.33 16.21
C MET A 166 -4.58 6.66 16.33
N GLN A 167 -4.52 7.52 15.30
CA GLN A 167 -5.06 8.88 15.35
C GLN A 167 -6.58 8.97 15.11
N ASN A 168 -7.34 7.92 15.45
CA ASN A 168 -8.79 7.97 15.31
C ASN A 168 -9.44 7.54 16.63
N LEU A 169 -10.03 8.47 17.37
CA LEU A 169 -10.69 8.20 18.65
C LEU A 169 -11.96 7.35 18.48
N ASP A 170 -12.62 7.43 17.32
CA ASP A 170 -13.76 6.57 16.96
C ASP A 170 -13.36 5.09 16.91
N LEU A 171 -12.08 4.83 16.60
CA LEU A 171 -11.51 3.50 16.46
C LEU A 171 -11.41 2.79 17.81
N LEU A 172 -10.87 3.47 18.84
CA LEU A 172 -10.75 2.89 20.19
C LEU A 172 -12.12 2.48 20.74
N TYR A 173 -13.14 3.30 20.48
CA TYR A 173 -14.52 3.04 20.88
C TYR A 173 -15.15 1.84 20.15
N LEU A 174 -14.92 1.70 18.84
CA LEU A 174 -15.44 0.56 18.06
C LEU A 174 -14.74 -0.76 18.42
N MET A 175 -13.43 -0.72 18.73
CA MET A 175 -12.69 -1.90 19.19
C MET A 175 -13.18 -2.36 20.57
N ALA A 176 -13.39 -1.41 21.50
CA ALA A 176 -13.83 -1.68 22.86
C ALA A 176 -15.24 -2.27 22.92
N THR A 177 -16.14 -1.84 22.02
CA THR A 177 -17.54 -2.28 22.02
C THR A 177 -17.79 -3.61 21.29
N ARG A 178 -16.94 -4.00 20.34
CA ARG A 178 -17.11 -5.25 19.57
C ARG A 178 -16.21 -6.42 19.97
N TYR A 179 -15.02 -6.16 20.53
CA TYR A 179 -14.00 -7.21 20.70
C TYR A 179 -13.69 -7.62 22.15
N LEU A 180 -14.34 -7.03 23.17
CA LEU A 180 -14.32 -7.51 24.57
C LEU A 180 -12.91 -7.94 25.05
N ILE A 181 -11.90 -7.07 24.90
CA ILE A 181 -10.53 -7.35 25.35
C ILE A 181 -10.28 -6.59 26.66
N LEU A 182 -10.11 -7.31 27.78
CA LEU A 182 -9.68 -6.79 29.09
C LEU A 182 -8.14 -6.93 29.29
N PRO A 183 -7.49 -6.16 30.19
CA PRO A 183 -7.91 -4.89 30.78
C PRO A 183 -7.25 -3.73 30.02
N PHE A 184 -8.03 -2.71 29.73
CA PHE A 184 -7.50 -1.44 29.24
C PHE A 184 -6.56 -0.82 30.29
N SER A 185 -5.44 -0.23 29.87
CA SER A 185 -4.67 0.64 30.75
C SER A 185 -5.55 1.80 31.22
N THR A 186 -5.29 2.34 32.40
CA THR A 186 -6.10 3.41 33.02
C THR A 186 -6.25 4.64 32.10
N GLU A 187 -5.24 4.95 31.29
CA GLU A 187 -5.31 6.01 30.26
C GLU A 187 -6.37 5.76 29.19
N MET A 188 -6.56 4.51 28.75
CA MET A 188 -7.55 4.15 27.74
C MET A 188 -8.98 4.24 28.28
N ALA A 189 -9.20 3.91 29.55
CA ALA A 189 -10.49 4.08 30.22
C ALA A 189 -10.89 5.56 30.34
N ILE A 190 -9.92 6.44 30.65
CA ILE A 190 -10.13 7.89 30.74
C ILE A 190 -10.52 8.47 29.37
N LEU A 191 -9.85 8.04 28.30
CA LEU A 191 -10.15 8.50 26.94
C LEU A 191 -11.56 8.14 26.48
N ILE A 192 -12.02 6.93 26.81
CA ILE A 192 -13.37 6.45 26.51
C ILE A 192 -14.42 7.25 27.31
N ALA A 193 -14.19 7.47 28.61
CA ALA A 193 -15.12 8.22 29.46
C ALA A 193 -15.27 9.68 29.02
N GLN A 194 -14.19 10.34 28.62
CA GLN A 194 -14.23 11.72 28.12
C GLN A 194 -14.99 11.86 26.80
N TYR A 195 -15.01 10.83 25.96
CA TYR A 195 -15.74 10.82 24.70
C TYR A 195 -17.25 10.66 24.91
N SER A 196 -17.68 9.74 25.79
CA SER A 196 -19.10 9.51 26.12
C SER A 196 -19.79 10.69 26.82
N MET A 197 -19.02 11.67 27.32
CA MET A 197 -19.58 12.89 27.92
C MET A 197 -19.72 14.06 26.94
N LYS A 198 -19.11 13.96 25.75
CA LYS A 198 -19.11 15.03 24.73
C LYS A 198 -20.11 14.81 23.60
N ASN A 199 -20.71 13.62 23.52
CA ASN A 199 -21.77 13.24 22.59
C ASN A 199 -22.92 12.63 23.37
#